data_AF-A0A452YXP3-F1
#
_entry.id   AF-A0A452YXP3-F1
#
_cell.length_a   1.000
_cell.length_b   1.000
_cell.length_c   1.000
_cell.angle_alpha   90.00
_cell.angle_beta   90.00
_cell.angle_gamma   90.00
#
_symmetry.space_group_name_H-M   'P 1'
#
loop_
_entity.id
_entity.type
_entity.pdbx_description
1 polymer ?
#
loop_
_entity_poly.entity_id
_entity_poly.type
_entity_poly.pdbx_seq_one_letter_code
_entity_poly.pdbx_strand_id
1 'polypeptide(L)'
;MYPLLVACKSISILRQRAAQEVVDKIRKHSGGLVDQAQLVSKELIRVAILWHEMWHEALEEASRMYFGEHNIDGMLAVLEPLHAMLERGAETIKENTFIQAYGHELLEAHECCLKYRATGEDAELTKAWDLYYHVFRRIDKQLPSLTTLDLHSVSPELLKCRKLELAVPGTYSADSPLVTIEYFVPQLIVITSKQRPRKLTIHGSDGEDYAFLLKGHEDLRQDERVMQLFGLVNTLLENSRKTSEKDLSIQRYAVIPLSPNSGLIGWVPNCDTLHALIREYRDARKIFLNQEHRLMLAFAPDYDHLPLIAKVEVFQHALQNTEGNDLAKGSLAEKSNIRSMA
;
A
#
# COMPACT_ATOMS: atom_id res chain seq x y z
N MET A 1 -9.74 18.15 6.83
CA MET A 1 -10.05 17.06 7.78
C MET A 1 -8.98 15.97 7.86
N TYR A 2 -8.50 15.40 6.75
CA TYR A 2 -7.60 14.23 6.77
C TYR A 2 -6.38 14.33 7.71
N PRO A 3 -5.58 15.42 7.74
CA PRO A 3 -4.43 15.51 8.65
C PRO A 3 -4.80 15.42 10.13
N LEU A 4 -5.94 16.00 10.53
CA LEU A 4 -6.45 15.90 11.90
C LEU A 4 -6.89 14.48 12.23
N LEU A 5 -7.57 13.80 11.30
CA LEU A 5 -7.99 12.41 11.50
C LEU A 5 -6.83 11.43 11.60
N VAL A 6 -5.69 11.72 10.96
CA VAL A 6 -4.44 10.97 11.15
C VAL A 6 -3.87 11.24 12.54
N ALA A 7 -3.87 12.51 12.98
CA ALA A 7 -3.38 12.89 14.29
C ALA A 7 -4.22 12.27 15.44
N CYS A 8 -5.53 12.11 15.27
CA CYS A 8 -6.40 11.37 16.20
C CYS A 8 -6.02 9.88 16.34
N LYS A 9 -5.30 9.30 15.38
CA LYS A 9 -4.80 7.91 15.40
C LYS A 9 -3.32 7.82 15.79
N SER A 10 -2.75 8.89 16.35
CA SER A 10 -1.36 8.93 16.80
C SER A 10 -1.14 8.04 18.02
N ILE A 11 0.00 7.34 18.05
CA ILE A 11 0.49 6.57 19.22
C ILE A 11 0.73 7.49 20.43
N SER A 12 1.15 8.74 20.18
CA SER A 12 1.28 9.75 21.24
C SER A 12 -0.09 10.20 21.75
N ILE A 13 -0.38 9.86 23.00
CA ILE A 13 -1.63 10.20 23.72
C ILE A 13 -1.87 11.71 23.75
N LEU A 14 -0.82 12.51 23.96
CA LEU A 14 -0.92 13.97 23.98
C LEU A 14 -1.40 14.51 22.62
N ARG A 15 -0.81 14.03 21.52
CA ARG A 15 -1.18 14.45 20.17
C ARG A 15 -2.58 13.99 19.81
N GLN A 16 -2.94 12.75 20.19
CA GLN A 16 -4.27 12.22 19.99
C GLN A 16 -5.33 13.08 20.70
N ARG A 17 -5.14 13.38 21.99
CA ARG A 17 -6.09 14.19 22.77
C ARG A 17 -6.23 15.61 22.20
N ALA A 18 -5.12 16.26 21.88
CA ALA A 18 -5.16 17.60 21.29
C ALA A 18 -5.85 17.61 19.92
N ALA A 19 -5.56 16.63 19.06
CA ALA A 19 -6.23 16.51 17.77
C ALA A 19 -7.73 16.25 17.92
N GLN A 20 -8.12 15.39 18.87
CA GLN A 20 -9.53 15.10 19.16
C GLN A 20 -10.27 16.35 19.62
N GLU A 21 -9.67 17.17 20.48
CA GLU A 21 -10.27 18.43 20.93
C GLU A 21 -10.54 19.39 19.76
N VAL A 22 -9.62 19.47 18.80
CA VAL A 22 -9.80 20.28 17.58
C VAL A 22 -10.92 19.71 16.72
N VAL A 23 -10.96 18.39 16.53
CA VAL A 23 -12.04 17.74 15.77
C VAL A 23 -13.40 17.97 16.43
N ASP A 24 -13.50 17.91 17.76
CA ASP A 24 -14.73 18.15 18.49
C ASP A 24 -15.20 19.62 18.36
N LYS A 25 -14.26 20.57 18.28
CA LYS A 25 -14.57 21.98 17.97
C LYS A 25 -15.10 22.14 16.54
N ILE A 26 -14.48 21.48 15.56
CA ILE A 26 -14.95 21.51 14.15
C ILE A 26 -16.33 20.86 14.03
N ARG A 27 -16.56 19.76 14.76
CA ARG A 27 -17.86 19.04 14.78
C ARG A 27 -19.02 19.94 15.20
N LYS A 28 -18.79 20.96 16.05
CA LYS A 28 -19.84 21.93 16.41
C LYS A 28 -20.32 22.78 15.24
N HIS A 29 -19.46 23.05 14.26
CA HIS A 29 -19.79 23.85 13.07
C HIS A 29 -20.14 22.99 11.85
N SER A 30 -19.46 21.87 11.68
CA SER A 30 -19.53 21.02 10.48
C SER A 30 -19.62 19.54 10.85
N GLY A 31 -20.60 19.19 11.70
CA GLY A 31 -20.77 17.84 12.23
C GLY A 31 -20.89 16.77 11.14
N GLY A 32 -21.74 17.00 10.14
CA GLY A 32 -21.93 16.09 9.01
C GLY A 32 -20.63 15.79 8.26
N LEU A 33 -19.87 16.83 7.90
CA LEU A 33 -18.56 16.68 7.25
C LEU A 33 -17.56 15.89 8.11
N VAL A 34 -17.52 16.14 9.42
CA VAL A 34 -16.62 15.41 10.33
C VAL A 34 -16.98 13.93 10.38
N ASP A 35 -18.26 13.62 10.50
CA ASP A 35 -18.74 12.24 10.60
C ASP A 35 -18.54 11.48 9.28
N GLN A 36 -18.79 12.13 8.14
CA GLN A 36 -18.46 11.59 6.81
C GLN A 36 -16.95 11.32 6.66
N ALA A 37 -16.11 12.28 7.06
CA ALA A 37 -14.65 12.11 6.97
C ALA A 37 -14.14 10.99 7.88
N GLN A 38 -14.70 10.83 9.08
CA GLN A 38 -14.36 9.74 9.99
C GLN A 38 -14.78 8.38 9.44
N LEU A 39 -16.00 8.26 8.90
CA LEU A 39 -16.50 7.05 8.26
C LEU A 39 -15.60 6.66 7.08
N VAL A 40 -15.38 7.58 6.14
CA VAL A 40 -14.55 7.34 4.96
C VAL A 40 -13.13 6.95 5.38
N SER A 41 -12.53 7.65 6.34
CA SER A 41 -11.19 7.31 6.83
C SER A 41 -11.14 5.92 7.47
N LYS A 42 -12.10 5.56 8.34
CA LYS A 42 -12.17 4.25 8.99
C LYS A 42 -12.26 3.13 7.96
N GLU A 43 -13.17 3.29 7.00
CA GLU A 43 -13.47 2.25 6.04
C GLU A 43 -12.40 2.12 4.95
N LEU A 44 -11.77 3.22 4.52
CA LEU A 44 -10.60 3.13 3.64
C LEU A 44 -9.43 2.40 4.31
N ILE A 45 -9.21 2.60 5.61
CA ILE A 45 -8.20 1.85 6.37
C ILE A 45 -8.56 0.34 6.41
N ARG A 46 -9.83 0.00 6.63
CA ARG A 46 -10.31 -1.40 6.60
C ARG A 46 -10.08 -2.05 5.23
N VAL A 47 -10.34 -1.31 4.15
CA VAL A 47 -10.13 -1.80 2.77
C VAL A 47 -8.65 -1.89 2.41
N ALA A 48 -7.80 -1.04 3.00
CA ALA A 48 -6.37 -1.02 2.73
C ALA A 48 -5.67 -2.30 3.17
N ILE A 49 -6.14 -2.94 4.25
CA ILE A 49 -5.52 -4.13 4.85
C ILE A 49 -6.63 -5.09 5.31
N LEU A 50 -6.74 -6.24 4.63
CA LEU A 50 -7.72 -7.27 5.00
C LEU A 50 -7.20 -8.13 6.15
N TRP A 51 -8.10 -8.77 6.91
CA TRP A 51 -7.71 -9.69 8.00
C TRP A 51 -6.78 -10.80 7.54
N HIS A 52 -6.95 -11.32 6.31
CA HIS A 52 -6.06 -12.31 5.73
C HIS A 52 -4.61 -11.80 5.65
N GLU A 53 -4.43 -10.53 5.27
CA GLU A 53 -3.11 -9.91 5.14
C GLU A 53 -2.52 -9.58 6.51
N MET A 54 -3.34 -9.07 7.45
CA MET A 54 -2.90 -8.82 8.84
C MET A 54 -2.41 -10.10 9.50
N TRP A 55 -3.17 -11.19 9.39
CA TRP A 55 -2.79 -12.48 9.95
C TRP A 55 -1.57 -13.09 9.24
N HIS A 56 -1.47 -12.97 7.91
CA HIS A 56 -0.31 -13.48 7.18
C HIS A 56 0.99 -12.79 7.61
N GLU A 57 1.03 -11.46 7.62
CA GLU A 57 2.19 -10.68 8.03
C GLU A 57 2.54 -10.91 9.51
N ALA A 58 1.54 -10.88 10.38
CA ALA A 58 1.77 -11.07 11.83
C ALA A 58 2.25 -12.48 12.15
N LEU A 59 1.78 -13.52 11.46
CA LEU A 59 2.26 -14.89 11.64
C LEU A 59 3.69 -15.07 11.11
N GLU A 60 4.04 -14.42 9.99
CA GLU A 60 5.41 -14.40 9.48
C GLU A 60 6.37 -13.74 10.48
N GLU A 61 5.98 -12.58 11.03
CA GLU A 61 6.78 -11.85 12.02
C GLU A 61 6.85 -12.57 13.37
N ALA A 62 5.73 -13.10 13.86
CA ALA A 62 5.67 -13.93 15.07
C ALA A 62 6.56 -15.17 14.94
N SER A 63 6.61 -15.79 13.76
CA SER A 63 7.46 -16.95 13.48
C SER A 63 8.94 -16.57 13.57
N ARG A 64 9.32 -15.42 12.99
CA ARG A 64 10.69 -14.88 13.07
C ARG A 64 11.12 -14.67 14.52
N MET A 65 10.26 -14.07 15.34
CA MET A 65 10.53 -13.84 16.77
C MET A 65 10.66 -15.15 17.55
N TYR A 66 9.76 -16.12 17.34
CA TYR A 66 9.76 -17.37 18.10
C TYR A 66 10.89 -18.32 17.70
N PHE A 67 11.01 -18.64 16.40
CA PHE A 67 11.98 -19.64 15.92
C PHE A 67 13.37 -19.06 15.68
N GLY A 68 13.47 -17.77 15.32
CA GLY A 68 14.74 -17.12 15.02
C GLY A 68 15.38 -16.44 16.23
N GLU A 69 14.60 -15.66 16.98
CA GLU A 69 15.10 -14.84 18.10
C GLU A 69 14.86 -15.47 19.48
N HIS A 70 14.09 -16.55 19.56
CA HIS A 70 13.61 -17.13 20.82
C HIS A 70 12.88 -16.14 21.73
N ASN A 71 12.22 -15.14 21.14
CA ASN A 71 11.50 -14.08 21.82
C ASN A 71 9.99 -14.40 21.89
N ILE A 72 9.60 -15.16 22.91
CA ILE A 72 8.20 -15.60 23.10
C ILE A 72 7.28 -14.42 23.46
N ASP A 73 7.73 -13.53 24.34
CA ASP A 73 6.92 -12.36 24.75
C ASP A 73 6.64 -11.42 23.57
N GLY A 74 7.65 -11.18 22.73
CA GLY A 74 7.50 -10.42 21.50
C GLY A 74 6.50 -11.07 20.54
N MET A 75 6.61 -12.38 20.34
CA MET A 75 5.68 -13.14 19.51
C MET A 75 4.24 -13.00 20.01
N LEU A 76 3.99 -13.18 21.31
CA LEU A 76 2.65 -13.05 21.88
C LEU A 76 2.12 -11.63 21.73
N ALA A 77 2.96 -10.62 21.94
CA ALA A 77 2.58 -9.21 21.78
C ALA A 77 2.19 -8.85 20.34
N VAL A 78 2.73 -9.55 19.33
CA VAL A 78 2.35 -9.38 17.92
C VAL A 78 0.97 -9.99 17.63
N LEU A 79 0.65 -11.16 18.21
CA LEU A 79 -0.58 -11.90 17.90
C LEU A 79 -1.80 -11.46 18.74
N GLU A 80 -1.58 -11.02 19.98
CA GLU A 80 -2.65 -10.67 20.93
C GLU A 80 -3.61 -9.58 20.39
N PRO A 81 -3.16 -8.50 19.73
CA PRO A 81 -4.06 -7.52 19.12
C PRO A 81 -4.96 -8.11 18.02
N LEU A 82 -4.51 -9.15 17.31
CA LEU A 82 -5.29 -9.81 16.27
C LEU A 82 -6.35 -10.75 16.86
N HIS A 83 -6.04 -11.44 17.96
CA HIS A 83 -7.06 -12.20 18.70
C HIS A 83 -8.13 -11.29 19.29
N ALA A 84 -7.73 -10.17 19.90
CA ALA A 84 -8.67 -9.15 20.36
C ALA A 84 -9.53 -8.57 19.22
N MET A 85 -9.01 -8.55 17.98
CA MET A 85 -9.79 -8.18 16.80
C MET A 85 -10.84 -9.24 16.43
N LEU A 86 -10.51 -10.54 16.51
CA LEU A 86 -11.48 -11.61 16.28
C LEU A 86 -12.60 -11.61 17.33
N GLU A 87 -12.26 -11.35 18.59
CA GLU A 87 -13.23 -11.28 19.71
C GLU A 87 -14.25 -10.16 19.54
N ARG A 88 -13.87 -9.04 18.92
CA ARG A 88 -14.81 -7.95 18.57
C ARG A 88 -15.87 -8.38 17.55
N GLY A 89 -15.60 -9.45 16.80
CA GLY A 89 -16.47 -9.97 15.76
C GLY A 89 -16.31 -9.27 14.41
N ALA A 90 -16.93 -9.85 13.39
CA ALA A 90 -16.92 -9.34 12.03
C ALA A 90 -17.93 -8.21 11.82
N GLU A 91 -17.49 -7.13 11.18
CA GLU A 91 -18.32 -6.02 10.71
C GLU A 91 -18.71 -6.17 9.23
N THR A 92 -17.97 -6.97 8.46
CA THR A 92 -18.17 -7.11 7.00
C THR A 92 -18.38 -8.57 6.56
N ILE A 93 -18.87 -8.77 5.33
CA ILE A 93 -19.04 -10.11 4.75
C ILE A 93 -17.69 -10.81 4.64
N LYS A 94 -16.66 -10.10 4.18
CA LYS A 94 -15.31 -10.65 4.02
C LYS A 94 -14.70 -11.10 5.35
N GLU A 95 -14.94 -10.35 6.43
CA GLU A 95 -14.52 -10.70 7.79
C GLU A 95 -15.29 -11.92 8.31
N ASN A 96 -16.61 -11.99 8.08
CA ASN A 96 -17.40 -13.17 8.43
C ASN A 96 -16.89 -14.43 7.73
N THR A 97 -16.56 -14.34 6.43
CA THR A 97 -15.97 -15.47 5.70
C THR A 97 -14.60 -15.87 6.26
N PHE A 98 -13.81 -14.91 6.75
CA PHE A 98 -12.54 -15.23 7.41
C PHE A 98 -12.77 -16.01 8.71
N ILE A 99 -13.68 -15.55 9.58
CA ILE A 99 -14.00 -16.23 10.84
C ILE A 99 -14.52 -17.64 10.57
N GLN A 100 -15.42 -17.80 9.60
CA GLN A 100 -15.95 -19.11 9.22
C GLN A 100 -14.86 -20.08 8.72
N ALA A 101 -13.82 -19.56 8.07
CA ALA A 101 -12.76 -20.37 7.48
C ALA A 101 -11.61 -20.71 8.43
N TYR A 102 -11.29 -19.81 9.37
CA TYR A 102 -10.06 -19.88 10.19
C TYR A 102 -10.29 -19.61 11.69
N GLY A 103 -11.47 -19.14 12.08
CA GLY A 103 -11.73 -18.63 13.42
C GLY A 103 -11.62 -19.68 14.52
N HIS A 104 -12.02 -20.93 14.23
CA HIS A 104 -11.92 -22.03 15.18
C HIS A 104 -10.45 -22.34 15.51
N GLU A 105 -9.61 -22.55 14.49
CA GLU A 105 -8.19 -22.85 14.67
C GLU A 105 -7.44 -21.71 15.35
N LEU A 106 -7.76 -20.46 15.01
CA LEU A 106 -7.14 -19.29 15.63
C LEU A 106 -7.53 -19.15 17.11
N LEU A 107 -8.80 -19.41 17.45
CA LEU A 107 -9.26 -19.40 18.85
C LEU A 107 -8.59 -20.51 19.66
N GLU A 108 -8.52 -21.74 19.14
CA GLU A 108 -7.84 -22.84 19.83
C GLU A 108 -6.35 -22.55 20.03
N ALA A 109 -5.68 -21.95 19.03
CA ALA A 109 -4.30 -21.52 19.15
C ALA A 109 -4.13 -20.44 20.23
N HIS A 110 -5.08 -19.49 20.33
CA HIS A 110 -5.09 -18.47 21.38
C HIS A 110 -5.21 -19.08 22.78
N GLU A 111 -6.12 -20.04 22.96
CA GLU A 111 -6.29 -20.74 24.23
C GLU A 111 -5.02 -21.46 24.68
N CYS A 112 -4.28 -22.07 23.74
CA CYS A 112 -2.99 -22.70 24.00
C CYS A 112 -1.95 -21.64 24.45
N CYS A 113 -1.89 -20.48 23.79
CA CYS A 113 -1.04 -19.36 24.20
C CYS A 113 -1.37 -18.85 25.63
N LEU A 114 -2.66 -18.78 25.98
CA LEU A 114 -3.11 -18.39 27.32
C LEU A 114 -2.74 -19.43 28.38
N LYS A 115 -2.84 -20.72 28.07
CA LYS A 115 -2.39 -21.81 28.94
C LYS A 115 -0.89 -21.74 29.18
N TYR A 116 -0.10 -21.54 28.13
CA TYR A 116 1.34 -21.34 28.27
C TYR A 116 1.66 -20.17 29.22
N ARG A 117 0.97 -19.01 29.10
CA ARG A 117 1.17 -17.89 30.03
C ARG A 117 0.86 -18.25 31.49
N ALA A 118 -0.04 -19.21 31.73
CA ALA A 118 -0.40 -19.66 33.08
C ALA A 118 0.51 -20.77 33.62
N THR A 119 0.95 -21.71 32.77
CA THR A 119 1.67 -22.93 33.19
C THR A 119 3.17 -22.89 32.91
N GLY A 120 3.60 -22.15 31.89
CA GLY A 120 4.97 -22.16 31.36
C GLY A 120 5.34 -23.42 30.58
N GLU A 121 4.37 -24.23 30.15
CA GLU A 121 4.62 -25.50 29.44
C GLU A 121 4.78 -25.31 27.93
N ASP A 122 5.99 -25.54 27.40
CA ASP A 122 6.32 -25.38 25.97
C ASP A 122 5.48 -26.26 25.02
N ALA A 123 4.91 -27.35 25.53
CA ALA A 123 4.01 -28.22 24.77
C ALA A 123 2.76 -27.47 24.27
N GLU A 124 2.24 -26.53 25.06
CA GLU A 124 1.09 -25.70 24.68
C GLU A 124 1.45 -24.75 23.52
N LEU A 125 2.64 -24.15 23.54
CA LEU A 125 3.10 -23.31 22.42
C LEU A 125 3.37 -24.11 21.15
N THR A 126 3.90 -25.33 21.28
CA THR A 126 4.09 -26.22 20.12
C THR A 126 2.75 -26.51 19.46
N LYS A 127 1.72 -26.82 20.25
CA LYS A 127 0.35 -27.04 19.76
C LYS A 127 -0.23 -25.77 19.10
N ALA A 128 -0.02 -24.60 19.71
CA ALA A 128 -0.48 -23.33 19.12
C ALA A 128 0.16 -23.09 17.74
N TRP A 129 1.46 -23.39 17.60
CA TRP A 129 2.19 -23.21 16.36
C TRP A 129 1.76 -24.14 15.24
N ASP A 130 1.39 -25.38 15.54
CA ASP A 130 0.83 -26.28 14.53
C ASP A 130 -0.44 -25.70 13.91
N LEU A 131 -1.31 -25.11 14.73
CA LEU A 131 -2.54 -24.44 14.30
C LEU A 131 -2.25 -23.16 13.52
N TYR A 132 -1.38 -22.29 14.04
CA TYR A 132 -1.00 -21.05 13.36
C TYR A 132 -0.36 -21.32 12.00
N TYR A 133 0.55 -22.29 11.92
CA TYR A 133 1.20 -22.66 10.67
C TYR A 133 0.19 -23.23 9.66
N HIS A 134 -0.78 -24.03 10.12
CA HIS A 134 -1.85 -24.52 9.26
C HIS A 134 -2.68 -23.38 8.65
N VAL A 135 -3.09 -22.40 9.47
CA VAL A 135 -3.82 -21.22 9.01
C VAL A 135 -2.96 -20.38 8.07
N PHE A 136 -1.70 -20.11 8.42
CA PHE A 136 -0.74 -19.37 7.59
C PHE A 136 -0.65 -19.97 6.17
N ARG A 137 -0.44 -21.28 6.06
CA ARG A 137 -0.31 -21.98 4.77
C ARG A 137 -1.57 -21.87 3.91
N ARG A 138 -2.75 -21.89 4.53
CA ARG A 138 -4.03 -21.72 3.81
C ARG A 138 -4.20 -20.30 3.30
N ILE A 139 -3.89 -19.31 4.14
CA ILE A 139 -3.94 -17.90 3.77
C ILE A 139 -2.93 -17.60 2.66
N ASP A 140 -1.68 -18.04 2.80
CA ASP A 140 -0.59 -17.85 1.84
C ASP A 140 -0.97 -18.37 0.44
N LYS A 141 -1.63 -19.53 0.37
CA LYS A 141 -2.16 -20.09 -0.88
C LYS A 141 -3.31 -19.25 -1.47
N GLN A 142 -4.14 -18.63 -0.63
CA GLN A 142 -5.30 -17.87 -1.08
C GLN A 142 -4.95 -16.45 -1.53
N LEU A 143 -4.00 -15.77 -0.87
CA LEU A 143 -3.68 -14.36 -1.12
C LEU A 143 -3.38 -14.04 -2.60
N PRO A 144 -2.57 -14.82 -3.36
CA PRO A 144 -2.32 -14.54 -4.77
C PRO A 144 -3.58 -14.48 -5.63
N SER A 145 -4.63 -15.21 -5.29
CA SER A 145 -5.89 -15.24 -6.04
C SER A 145 -6.78 -14.00 -5.81
N LEU A 146 -6.50 -13.18 -4.79
CA LEU A 146 -7.26 -11.98 -4.48
C LEU A 146 -6.80 -10.80 -5.35
N THR A 147 -7.13 -10.83 -6.64
CA THR A 147 -6.78 -9.79 -7.63
C THR A 147 -7.79 -8.65 -7.70
N THR A 148 -9.01 -8.87 -7.23
CA THR A 148 -10.10 -7.89 -7.21
C THR A 148 -10.86 -7.95 -5.90
N LEU A 149 -11.29 -6.80 -5.39
CA LEU A 149 -12.13 -6.68 -4.20
C LEU A 149 -13.43 -5.96 -4.55
N ASP A 150 -14.54 -6.47 -4.03
CA ASP A 150 -15.86 -5.85 -4.15
C ASP A 150 -16.21 -5.14 -2.84
N LEU A 151 -16.45 -3.83 -2.90
CA LEU A 151 -16.86 -3.01 -1.76
C LEU A 151 -18.09 -3.58 -1.04
N HIS A 152 -19.02 -4.23 -1.74
CA HIS A 152 -20.14 -4.90 -1.09
C HIS A 152 -19.67 -5.90 -0.03
N SER A 153 -18.55 -6.59 -0.28
CA SER A 153 -18.00 -7.58 0.63
C SER A 153 -17.05 -7.00 1.68
N VAL A 154 -16.25 -5.98 1.31
CA VAL A 154 -15.16 -5.46 2.15
C VAL A 154 -15.47 -4.15 2.88
N SER A 155 -16.41 -3.35 2.38
CA SER A 155 -16.92 -2.13 3.04
C SER A 155 -18.28 -1.72 2.47
N PRO A 156 -19.38 -2.28 2.98
CA PRO A 156 -20.74 -1.88 2.61
C PRO A 156 -21.01 -0.40 2.87
N GLU A 157 -20.35 0.20 3.85
CA GLU A 157 -20.52 1.61 4.23
C GLU A 157 -19.97 2.56 3.15
N LEU A 158 -18.79 2.28 2.59
CA LEU A 158 -18.28 3.04 1.43
C LEU A 158 -19.19 2.85 0.22
N LEU A 159 -19.73 1.64 0.02
CA LEU A 159 -20.66 1.39 -1.07
C LEU A 159 -21.97 2.18 -0.94
N LYS A 160 -22.44 2.46 0.28
CA LYS A 160 -23.66 3.25 0.55
C LYS A 160 -23.45 4.76 0.42
N CYS A 161 -22.20 5.23 0.55
CA CYS A 161 -21.86 6.65 0.48
C CYS A 161 -22.28 7.25 -0.87
N ARG A 162 -23.18 8.26 -0.85
CA ARG A 162 -23.64 9.01 -2.02
C ARG A 162 -23.67 10.50 -1.71
N LYS A 163 -23.19 11.33 -2.63
CA LYS A 163 -23.29 12.81 -2.57
C LYS A 163 -22.80 13.38 -1.24
N LEU A 164 -21.54 13.09 -0.89
CA LEU A 164 -20.96 13.56 0.37
C LEU A 164 -20.64 15.06 0.28
N GLU A 165 -20.60 15.73 1.44
CA GLU A 165 -20.04 17.08 1.58
C GLU A 165 -18.51 17.05 1.56
N LEU A 166 -17.94 15.88 1.84
CA LEU A 166 -16.51 15.63 1.85
C LEU A 166 -15.91 15.76 0.45
N ALA A 167 -14.87 16.59 0.35
CA ALA A 167 -14.07 16.74 -0.87
C ALA A 167 -13.40 15.42 -1.28
N VAL A 168 -13.24 15.23 -2.59
CA VAL A 168 -12.36 14.19 -3.11
C VAL A 168 -10.94 14.41 -2.53
N PRO A 169 -10.26 13.37 -2.02
CA PRO A 169 -8.94 13.51 -1.42
C PRO A 169 -7.93 14.18 -2.37
N GLY A 170 -7.27 15.24 -1.92
CA GLY A 170 -6.21 15.90 -2.69
C GLY A 170 -6.67 16.90 -3.76
N THR A 171 -7.97 17.13 -3.94
CA THR A 171 -8.50 18.10 -4.93
C THR A 171 -8.80 19.48 -4.34
N TYR A 172 -8.88 19.60 -3.01
CA TYR A 172 -9.19 20.86 -2.34
C TYR A 172 -8.13 21.94 -2.63
N SER A 173 -8.57 23.05 -3.22
CA SER A 173 -7.80 24.27 -3.43
C SER A 173 -8.63 25.47 -2.97
N ALA A 174 -8.02 26.47 -2.35
CA ALA A 174 -8.73 27.65 -1.84
C ALA A 174 -9.35 28.50 -2.95
N ASP A 175 -8.75 28.47 -4.15
CA ASP A 175 -9.12 29.32 -5.29
C ASP A 175 -9.98 28.58 -6.33
N SER A 176 -10.36 27.33 -6.08
CA SER A 176 -11.10 26.49 -7.04
C SER A 176 -12.40 25.96 -6.46
N PRO A 177 -13.42 25.70 -7.30
CA PRO A 177 -14.65 25.06 -6.85
C PRO A 177 -14.37 23.72 -6.15
N LEU A 178 -15.13 23.45 -5.09
CA LEU A 178 -15.00 22.23 -4.32
C LEU A 178 -15.54 21.04 -5.12
N VAL A 179 -14.72 20.03 -5.36
CA VAL A 179 -15.14 18.74 -5.92
C VAL A 179 -15.41 17.77 -4.77
N THR A 180 -16.67 17.42 -4.55
CA THR A 180 -17.07 16.48 -3.50
C THR A 180 -17.19 15.05 -4.01
N ILE A 181 -17.22 14.08 -3.09
CA ILE A 181 -17.35 12.67 -3.42
C ILE A 181 -18.81 12.36 -3.79
N GLU A 182 -19.06 12.03 -5.06
CA GLU A 182 -20.38 11.58 -5.52
C GLU A 182 -20.62 10.12 -5.11
N TYR A 183 -19.66 9.21 -5.38
CA TYR A 183 -19.68 7.82 -4.91
C TYR A 183 -18.30 7.14 -5.05
N PHE A 184 -18.15 5.97 -4.40
CA PHE A 184 -17.00 5.08 -4.57
C PHE A 184 -17.32 3.98 -5.59
N VAL A 185 -16.42 3.74 -6.55
CA VAL A 185 -16.60 2.66 -7.54
C VAL A 185 -16.56 1.30 -6.82
N PRO A 186 -17.55 0.40 -7.05
CA PRO A 186 -17.69 -0.83 -6.26
C PRO A 186 -16.52 -1.81 -6.35
N GLN A 187 -15.82 -1.85 -7.49
CA GLN A 187 -14.74 -2.81 -7.73
C GLN A 187 -13.38 -2.14 -7.56
N LEU A 188 -12.51 -2.76 -6.77
CA LEU A 188 -11.12 -2.35 -6.57
C LEU A 188 -10.19 -3.40 -7.17
N ILE A 189 -9.19 -2.94 -7.90
CA ILE A 189 -8.15 -3.82 -8.46
C ILE A 189 -7.02 -3.90 -7.44
N VAL A 190 -6.59 -5.11 -7.08
CA VAL A 190 -5.43 -5.33 -6.22
C VAL A 190 -4.20 -5.43 -7.10
N ILE A 191 -3.23 -4.53 -6.89
CA ILE A 191 -1.98 -4.54 -7.64
C ILE A 191 -1.08 -5.65 -7.10
N THR A 192 -0.68 -6.58 -7.97
CA THR A 192 0.17 -7.72 -7.62
C THR A 192 1.60 -7.27 -7.30
N SER A 193 1.84 -6.98 -6.03
CA SER A 193 3.15 -6.60 -5.47
C SER A 193 3.25 -7.08 -4.03
N LYS A 194 4.41 -6.90 -3.38
CA LYS A 194 4.60 -7.28 -1.97
C LYS A 194 3.55 -6.64 -1.05
N GLN A 195 3.26 -5.36 -1.25
CA GLN A 195 2.33 -4.59 -0.39
C GLN A 195 0.87 -4.62 -0.87
N ARG A 196 0.60 -5.29 -2.00
CA ARG A 196 -0.76 -5.50 -2.54
C ARG A 196 -1.71 -4.29 -2.50
N PRO A 197 -1.29 -3.08 -2.93
CA PRO A 197 -2.12 -1.90 -2.80
C PRO A 197 -3.36 -1.97 -3.71
N ARG A 198 -4.41 -1.25 -3.35
CA ARG A 198 -5.69 -1.25 -4.07
C ARG A 198 -5.79 -0.04 -4.98
N LYS A 199 -6.07 -0.25 -6.25
CA LYS A 199 -6.54 0.80 -7.14
C LYS A 199 -8.01 1.08 -6.83
N LEU A 200 -8.25 2.18 -6.13
CA LEU A 200 -9.55 2.71 -5.76
C LEU A 200 -9.93 3.81 -6.75
N THR A 201 -11.18 3.85 -7.19
CA THR A 201 -11.70 4.98 -8.00
C THR A 201 -12.86 5.64 -7.26
N ILE A 202 -12.83 6.98 -7.22
CA ILE A 202 -13.84 7.82 -6.60
C ILE A 202 -14.43 8.71 -7.68
N HIS A 203 -15.74 8.71 -7.83
CA HIS A 203 -16.43 9.60 -8.77
C HIS A 203 -16.70 10.95 -8.09
N GLY A 204 -16.29 12.04 -8.73
CA GLY A 204 -16.46 13.41 -8.22
C GLY A 204 -17.80 14.02 -8.59
N SER A 205 -18.20 15.06 -7.85
CA SER A 205 -19.40 15.86 -8.14
C SER A 205 -19.30 16.67 -9.45
N ASP A 206 -18.10 16.77 -10.01
CA ASP A 206 -17.79 17.36 -11.31
C ASP A 206 -17.99 16.38 -12.48
N GLY A 207 -18.28 15.11 -12.20
CA GLY A 207 -18.49 14.06 -13.20
C GLY A 207 -17.22 13.31 -13.60
N GLU A 208 -16.07 13.61 -12.98
CA GLU A 208 -14.79 13.00 -13.31
C GLU A 208 -14.43 11.84 -12.35
N ASP A 209 -13.67 10.88 -12.86
CA ASP A 209 -13.17 9.73 -12.09
C ASP A 209 -11.76 10.00 -11.54
N TYR A 210 -11.64 9.94 -10.22
CA TYR A 210 -10.40 10.13 -9.49
C TYR A 210 -9.87 8.78 -9.01
N ALA A 211 -8.83 8.29 -9.69
CA ALA A 211 -8.16 7.06 -9.30
C ALA A 211 -7.08 7.32 -8.23
N PHE A 212 -6.98 6.40 -7.27
CA PHE A 212 -6.01 6.40 -6.19
C PHE A 212 -5.41 5.01 -6.01
N LEU A 213 -4.15 4.98 -5.58
CA LEU A 213 -3.50 3.81 -5.03
C LEU A 213 -3.62 3.86 -3.51
N LEU A 214 -4.51 3.04 -2.94
CA LEU A 214 -4.68 2.85 -1.51
C LEU A 214 -3.63 1.85 -1.01
N LYS A 215 -2.67 2.35 -0.23
CA LYS A 215 -1.59 1.57 0.36
C LYS A 215 -1.87 1.25 1.82
N GLY A 216 -1.62 0.00 2.20
CA GLY A 216 -1.52 -0.46 3.58
C GLY A 216 -0.05 -0.72 3.96
N HIS A 217 0.21 -0.85 5.25
CA HIS A 217 1.53 -1.12 5.84
C HIS A 217 2.63 -0.09 5.48
N GLU A 218 2.25 1.14 5.14
CA GLU A 218 3.19 2.17 4.70
C GLU A 218 2.85 3.54 5.28
N ASP A 219 3.87 4.23 5.82
CA ASP A 219 3.73 5.58 6.35
C ASP A 219 3.96 6.63 5.26
N LEU A 220 2.87 7.09 4.64
CA LEU A 220 2.92 8.05 3.54
C LEU A 220 3.19 9.51 3.97
N ARG A 221 3.45 9.78 5.25
CA ARG A 221 3.77 11.14 5.71
C ARG A 221 5.10 11.62 5.14
N GLN A 222 6.05 10.72 4.87
CA GLN A 222 7.30 11.10 4.23
C GLN A 222 7.06 11.56 2.79
N ASP A 223 6.33 10.77 2.01
CA ASP A 223 5.91 11.10 0.65
C ASP A 223 5.13 12.43 0.57
N GLU A 224 4.22 12.67 1.51
CA GLU A 224 3.48 13.94 1.62
C GLU A 224 4.45 15.14 1.73
N ARG A 225 5.49 15.04 2.56
CA ARG A 225 6.50 16.11 2.71
C ARG A 225 7.38 16.26 1.48
N VAL A 226 7.72 15.17 0.82
CA VAL A 226 8.47 15.23 -0.44
C VAL A 226 7.65 15.93 -1.53
N MET A 227 6.35 15.65 -1.64
CA MET A 227 5.46 16.36 -2.59
C MET A 227 5.31 17.86 -2.27
N GLN A 228 5.36 18.24 -0.99
CA GLN A 228 5.41 19.65 -0.58
C GLN A 228 6.73 20.31 -1.01
N LEU A 229 7.85 19.63 -0.79
CA LEU A 229 9.17 20.11 -1.23
C LEU A 229 9.22 20.27 -2.75
N PHE A 230 8.72 19.30 -3.52
CA PHE A 230 8.64 19.43 -4.97
C PHE A 230 7.73 20.59 -5.40
N GLY A 231 6.69 20.90 -4.63
CA GLY A 231 5.87 22.09 -4.85
C GLY A 231 6.72 23.37 -4.74
N LEU A 232 7.51 23.48 -3.68
CA LEU A 232 8.45 24.60 -3.51
C LEU A 232 9.48 24.66 -4.64
N VAL A 233 10.04 23.53 -5.06
CA VAL A 233 11.00 23.47 -6.17
C VAL A 233 10.36 23.97 -7.47
N ASN A 234 9.15 23.55 -7.80
CA ASN A 234 8.44 24.02 -9.00
C ASN A 234 8.23 25.54 -8.94
N THR A 235 7.82 26.09 -7.80
CA THR A 235 7.71 27.55 -7.62
C THR A 235 9.04 28.27 -7.85
N LEU A 236 10.17 27.70 -7.40
CA LEU A 236 11.50 28.29 -7.63
C LEU A 236 11.92 28.21 -9.11
N LEU A 237 11.60 27.10 -9.80
CA LEU A 237 11.87 26.93 -11.23
C LEU A 237 11.06 27.89 -12.10
N GLU A 238 9.79 28.11 -11.76
CA GLU A 238 8.90 29.06 -12.45
C GLU A 238 9.34 30.52 -12.25
N ASN A 239 9.83 30.88 -11.06
CA ASN A 239 10.24 32.25 -10.75
C ASN A 239 11.60 32.65 -11.38
N SER A 240 12.42 31.69 -11.79
CA SER A 240 13.71 31.96 -12.44
C SER A 240 13.55 32.04 -13.95
N ARG A 241 13.87 33.20 -14.54
CA ARG A 241 13.81 33.42 -15.99
C ARG A 241 14.56 32.37 -16.82
N LYS A 242 15.70 31.87 -16.31
CA LYS A 242 16.53 30.85 -17.01
C LYS A 242 15.85 29.49 -17.14
N THR A 243 14.90 29.20 -16.24
CA THR A 243 14.25 27.90 -16.09
C THR A 243 12.79 27.95 -16.53
N SER A 244 12.12 29.10 -16.35
CA SER A 244 10.74 29.32 -16.78
C SER A 244 10.58 29.19 -18.30
N GLU A 245 11.57 29.62 -19.08
CA GLU A 245 11.58 29.49 -20.55
C GLU A 245 11.75 28.04 -21.04
N LYS A 246 12.01 27.08 -20.13
CA LYS A 246 12.31 25.67 -20.45
C LYS A 246 11.24 24.69 -19.97
N ASP A 247 10.12 25.18 -19.43
CA ASP A 247 9.01 24.38 -18.89
C ASP A 247 9.46 23.27 -17.92
N LEU A 248 10.46 23.56 -17.08
CA LEU A 248 10.98 22.61 -16.11
C LEU A 248 10.04 22.52 -14.91
N SER A 249 9.45 21.36 -14.70
CA SER A 249 8.65 21.07 -13.51
C SER A 249 8.82 19.61 -13.10
N ILE A 250 8.73 19.37 -11.79
CA ILE A 250 8.64 18.03 -11.23
C ILE A 250 7.17 17.65 -11.22
N GLN A 251 6.82 16.55 -11.92
CA GLN A 251 5.47 16.01 -11.87
C GLN A 251 5.18 15.53 -10.45
N ARG A 252 4.15 16.11 -9.83
CA ARG A 252 3.67 15.75 -8.49
C ARG A 252 2.40 14.95 -8.58
N TYR A 253 2.10 14.25 -7.49
CA TYR A 253 0.85 13.53 -7.28
C TYR A 253 0.33 13.79 -5.87
N ALA A 254 -0.97 13.61 -5.67
CA ALA A 254 -1.57 13.78 -4.36
C ALA A 254 -1.13 12.66 -3.41
N VAL A 255 -0.85 12.99 -2.16
CA VAL A 255 -0.56 12.01 -1.10
C VAL A 255 -1.40 12.37 0.10
N ILE A 256 -2.25 11.44 0.55
CA ILE A 256 -3.19 11.65 1.65
C ILE A 256 -3.01 10.53 2.68
N PRO A 257 -2.23 10.76 3.75
CA PRO A 257 -2.16 9.82 4.86
C PRO A 257 -3.54 9.63 5.51
N LEU A 258 -3.87 8.38 5.89
CA LEU A 258 -5.12 8.01 6.55
C LEU A 258 -4.90 7.51 7.99
N SER A 259 -3.76 6.86 8.22
CA SER A 259 -3.25 6.40 9.51
C SER A 259 -1.72 6.44 9.51
N PRO A 260 -1.03 6.08 10.61
CA PRO A 260 0.43 5.92 10.62
C PRO A 260 0.96 4.82 9.68
N ASN A 261 0.09 3.97 9.11
CA ASN A 261 0.46 2.81 8.30
C ASN A 261 -0.43 2.63 7.06
N SER A 262 -1.21 3.63 6.67
CA SER A 262 -1.98 3.58 5.42
C SER A 262 -2.27 4.96 4.87
N GLY A 263 -2.52 5.02 3.57
CA GLY A 263 -2.94 6.25 2.91
C GLY A 263 -3.23 6.08 1.42
N LEU A 264 -3.62 7.17 0.79
CA LEU A 264 -3.91 7.26 -0.64
C LEU A 264 -2.76 7.98 -1.36
N ILE A 265 -2.40 7.45 -2.52
CA ILE A 265 -1.56 8.14 -3.51
C ILE A 265 -2.43 8.37 -4.74
N GLY A 266 -2.47 9.60 -5.26
CA GLY A 266 -3.16 9.92 -6.51
C GLY A 266 -2.59 9.11 -7.66
N TRP A 267 -3.45 8.43 -8.42
CA TRP A 267 -3.01 7.67 -9.58
C TRP A 267 -2.56 8.63 -10.67
N VAL A 268 -1.34 8.44 -11.19
CA VAL A 268 -0.84 9.21 -12.31
C VAL A 268 -1.26 8.50 -13.60
N PRO A 269 -2.14 9.09 -14.43
CA PRO A 269 -2.55 8.47 -15.69
C PRO A 269 -1.41 8.46 -16.69
N ASN A 270 -1.51 7.57 -17.69
CA ASN A 270 -0.60 7.50 -18.84
C ASN A 270 0.88 7.41 -18.46
N CYS A 271 1.19 6.64 -17.41
CA CYS A 271 2.54 6.45 -16.92
C CYS A 271 2.85 4.96 -16.77
N ASP A 272 4.05 4.58 -17.21
CA ASP A 272 4.60 3.24 -17.04
C ASP A 272 5.94 3.30 -16.32
N THR A 273 6.25 2.23 -15.60
CA THR A 273 7.57 2.10 -14.98
C THR A 273 8.61 1.80 -16.06
N LEU A 274 9.85 2.30 -15.88
CA LEU A 274 10.96 1.95 -16.77
C LEU A 274 11.14 0.43 -16.93
N HIS A 275 10.94 -0.32 -15.86
CA HIS A 275 10.99 -1.78 -15.89
C HIS A 275 9.90 -2.39 -16.78
N ALA A 276 8.66 -1.88 -16.74
CA ALA A 276 7.58 -2.33 -17.61
C ALA A 276 7.90 -2.06 -19.08
N LEU A 277 8.33 -0.84 -19.41
CA LEU A 277 8.72 -0.45 -20.76
C LEU A 277 9.83 -1.33 -21.33
N ILE A 278 10.90 -1.57 -20.55
CA ILE A 278 12.02 -2.44 -20.97
C ILE A 278 11.54 -3.88 -21.17
N ARG A 279 10.72 -4.40 -20.24
CA ARG A 279 10.19 -5.76 -20.34
C ARG A 279 9.33 -5.96 -21.58
N GLU A 280 8.38 -5.07 -21.84
CA GLU A 280 7.53 -5.13 -23.03
C GLU A 280 8.34 -5.04 -24.32
N TYR A 281 9.32 -4.11 -24.37
CA TYR A 281 10.22 -3.98 -25.51
C TYR A 281 11.02 -5.26 -25.78
N ARG A 282 11.59 -5.86 -24.73
CA ARG A 282 12.40 -7.09 -24.80
C ARG A 282 11.56 -8.30 -25.16
N ASP A 283 10.39 -8.46 -24.56
CA ASP A 283 9.46 -9.58 -24.82
C ASP A 283 8.99 -9.58 -26.28
N ALA A 284 8.69 -8.40 -26.83
CA ALA A 284 8.34 -8.23 -28.24
C ALA A 284 9.46 -8.65 -29.20
N ARG A 285 10.72 -8.54 -28.78
CA ARG A 285 11.92 -8.87 -29.56
C ARG A 285 12.57 -10.18 -29.17
N LYS A 286 11.95 -10.95 -28.27
CA LYS A 286 12.48 -12.22 -27.74
C LYS A 286 13.86 -12.08 -27.09
N ILE A 287 14.14 -10.92 -26.51
CA ILE A 287 15.33 -10.66 -25.70
C ILE A 287 15.01 -11.10 -24.27
N PHE A 288 15.93 -11.82 -23.63
CA PHE A 288 15.75 -12.20 -22.23
C PHE A 288 15.81 -10.97 -21.31
N LEU A 289 14.84 -10.82 -20.42
CA LEU A 289 14.78 -9.68 -19.49
C LEU A 289 16.04 -9.52 -18.64
N ASN A 290 16.67 -10.63 -18.25
CA ASN A 290 17.87 -10.68 -17.42
C ASN A 290 19.15 -11.00 -18.23
N GLN A 291 19.21 -10.66 -19.52
CA GLN A 291 20.34 -10.98 -20.40
C GLN A 291 21.69 -10.55 -19.82
N GLU A 292 21.79 -9.31 -19.31
CA GLU A 292 23.02 -8.77 -18.70
C GLU A 292 23.45 -9.63 -17.52
N HIS A 293 22.52 -9.93 -16.61
CA HIS A 293 22.81 -10.73 -15.42
C HIS A 293 23.22 -12.17 -15.79
N ARG A 294 22.62 -12.75 -16.84
CA ARG A 294 23.02 -14.06 -17.36
C ARG A 294 24.45 -14.05 -17.91
N LEU A 295 24.86 -12.98 -18.61
CA LEU A 295 26.24 -12.82 -19.07
C LEU A 295 27.22 -12.68 -17.89
N MET A 296 26.84 -11.93 -16.86
CA MET A 296 27.64 -11.79 -15.65
C MET A 296 27.87 -13.15 -14.96
N LEU A 297 26.80 -13.93 -14.74
CA LEU A 297 26.89 -15.24 -14.10
C LEU A 297 27.58 -16.30 -14.98
N ALA A 298 27.50 -16.18 -16.30
CA ALA A 298 28.25 -17.04 -17.21
C ALA A 298 29.75 -16.77 -17.15
N PHE A 299 30.15 -15.51 -16.96
CA PHE A 299 31.55 -15.12 -16.82
C PHE A 299 32.10 -15.44 -15.43
N ALA A 300 31.32 -15.17 -14.38
CA ALA A 300 31.65 -15.53 -13.00
C ALA A 300 30.40 -16.03 -12.25
N PRO A 301 30.25 -17.35 -12.07
CA PRO A 301 29.10 -17.93 -11.38
C PRO A 301 28.92 -17.45 -9.95
N ASP A 302 30.02 -17.07 -9.29
CA ASP A 302 30.04 -16.62 -7.90
C ASP A 302 30.17 -15.10 -7.76
N TYR A 303 29.45 -14.35 -8.61
CA TYR A 303 29.53 -12.88 -8.70
C TYR A 303 29.40 -12.19 -7.34
N ASP A 304 28.48 -12.65 -6.49
CA ASP A 304 28.16 -11.99 -5.22
C ASP A 304 29.33 -11.99 -4.22
N HIS A 305 30.19 -13.01 -4.25
CA HIS A 305 31.34 -13.15 -3.35
C HIS A 305 32.65 -12.59 -3.92
N LEU A 306 32.63 -12.03 -5.14
CA LEU A 306 33.82 -11.45 -5.75
C LEU A 306 34.27 -10.16 -5.05
N PRO A 307 35.59 -9.90 -4.98
CA PRO A 307 36.10 -8.59 -4.59
C PRO A 307 35.68 -7.53 -5.62
N LEU A 308 35.64 -6.26 -5.19
CA LEU A 308 35.15 -5.15 -6.00
C LEU A 308 35.80 -5.08 -7.39
N ILE A 309 37.12 -5.28 -7.49
CA ILE A 309 37.83 -5.20 -8.77
C ILE A 309 37.37 -6.28 -9.76
N ALA A 310 37.11 -7.49 -9.27
CA ALA A 310 36.59 -8.58 -10.09
C ALA A 310 35.12 -8.35 -10.46
N LYS A 311 34.31 -7.75 -9.56
CA LYS A 311 32.94 -7.33 -9.90
C LYS A 311 32.92 -6.29 -11.02
N VAL A 312 33.86 -5.34 -11.02
CA VAL A 312 34.00 -4.35 -12.09
C VAL A 312 34.34 -5.03 -13.43
N GLU A 313 35.26 -6.00 -13.42
CA GLU A 313 35.61 -6.76 -14.63
C GLU A 313 34.40 -7.52 -15.19
N VAL A 314 33.64 -8.22 -14.33
CA VAL A 314 32.42 -8.95 -14.73
C VAL A 314 31.36 -7.99 -15.27
N PHE A 315 31.18 -6.83 -14.62
CA PHE A 315 30.22 -5.81 -15.05
C PHE A 315 30.61 -5.21 -16.41
N GLN A 316 31.89 -4.89 -16.60
CA GLN A 316 32.41 -4.39 -17.88
C GLN A 316 32.26 -5.42 -18.99
N HIS A 317 32.50 -6.70 -18.69
CA HIS A 317 32.27 -7.78 -19.63
C HIS A 317 30.80 -7.81 -20.09
N ALA A 318 29.84 -7.78 -19.16
CA ALA A 318 28.43 -7.75 -19.52
C ALA A 318 28.04 -6.49 -20.32
N LEU A 319 28.55 -5.32 -19.92
CA LEU A 319 28.29 -4.04 -20.58
C LEU A 319 28.83 -3.98 -22.02
N GLN A 320 30.00 -4.56 -22.28
CA GLN A 320 30.58 -4.62 -23.63
C GLN A 320 29.85 -5.59 -24.56
N ASN A 321 29.12 -6.55 -23.98
CA ASN A 321 28.40 -7.59 -24.71
C ASN A 321 26.88 -7.32 -24.79
N THR A 322 26.41 -6.16 -24.34
CA THR A 322 25.02 -5.71 -24.51
C THR A 322 24.96 -4.27 -25.05
N GLU A 323 23.90 -3.94 -25.80
CA GLU A 323 23.81 -2.63 -26.48
C GLU A 323 23.30 -1.49 -25.58
N GLY A 324 22.52 -1.79 -24.53
CA GLY A 324 21.98 -0.81 -23.59
C GLY A 324 21.06 0.27 -24.19
N ASN A 325 20.51 0.05 -25.40
CA ASN A 325 19.74 1.05 -26.14
C ASN A 325 18.22 0.79 -26.17
N ASP A 326 17.74 -0.13 -25.33
CA ASP A 326 16.35 -0.58 -25.27
C ASP A 326 15.39 0.58 -25.02
N LEU A 327 15.70 1.46 -24.07
CA LEU A 327 14.86 2.61 -23.75
C LEU A 327 14.78 3.57 -24.94
N ALA A 328 15.92 3.90 -25.55
CA ALA A 328 15.96 4.80 -26.70
C ALA A 328 15.16 4.23 -27.88
N LYS A 329 15.33 2.94 -28.18
CA LYS A 329 14.60 2.25 -29.25
C LYS A 329 13.12 2.06 -28.92
N GLY A 330 12.78 1.77 -27.68
CA GLY A 330 11.41 1.62 -27.18
C GLY A 330 10.61 2.92 -27.30
N SER A 331 11.18 4.04 -26.82
CA SER A 331 10.53 5.35 -26.92
C SER A 331 10.31 5.82 -28.35
N LEU A 332 11.19 5.44 -29.29
CA LEU A 332 10.99 5.73 -30.72
C LEU A 332 9.84 4.91 -31.32
N ALA A 333 9.69 3.65 -30.92
CA ALA A 333 8.60 2.79 -31.38
C ALA A 333 7.23 3.31 -30.90
N GLU A 334 7.11 3.75 -29.65
CA GLU A 334 5.88 4.35 -29.12
C GLU A 334 5.48 5.63 -29.87
N LYS A 335 6.44 6.54 -30.10
CA LYS A 335 6.20 7.77 -30.88
C LYS A 335 5.71 7.47 -32.31
N SER A 336 6.16 6.37 -32.89
CA SER A 336 5.76 5.92 -34.23
C SER A 336 4.31 5.43 -34.24
N ASN A 337 3.91 4.66 -33.22
CA ASN A 337 2.52 4.19 -33.07
C ASN A 337 1.54 5.34 -32.83
N ILE A 338 1.90 6.31 -31.97
CA ILE A 338 1.06 7.49 -31.69
C ILE A 338 0.81 8.31 -32.97
N ARG A 339 1.83 8.48 -33.83
CA ARG A 339 1.69 9.17 -35.13
C ARG A 339 0.92 8.39 -36.19
N SER A 340 0.70 7.09 -36.00
CA SER A 340 -0.09 6.27 -36.93
C SER A 340 -1.57 6.18 -36.56
N MET A 341 -1.92 6.58 -35.32
CA MET A 341 -3.28 6.59 -34.78
C MET A 341 -3.93 7.99 -34.77
N ALA A 342 -3.16 9.04 -35.07
CA ALA A 342 -3.63 10.40 -35.34
C ALA A 342 -3.58 10.68 -36.84
#